data_AF-A0A949BSE1-F1
#
_entry.id   AF-A0A949BSE1-F1
#
_cell.length_a   1.000
_cell.length_b   1.000
_cell.length_c   1.000
_cell.angle_alpha   90.00
_cell.angle_beta   90.00
_cell.angle_gamma   90.00
#
_symmetry.space_group_name_H-M   'P 1'
#
loop_
_entity.id
_entity.type
_entity.pdbx_description
1 polymer ?
#
loop_
_entity_poly.entity_id
_entity_poly.type
_entity_poly.pdbx_seq_one_letter_code
_entity_poly.pdbx_strand_id
1 'polypeptide(L)'
;MVEMVKIFGFVLAAGVVGTSLAMWVMGERWQRIERSAYGGERRPWWFYVGSVLLIAFYGVALAAFLGSPDKTWAGWVLMLVIPLGWVIKGGLLVFSEKGRKKITAIAGDEGWRKVALARLPVALILVILAALA
;
A
#
# COMPACT_ATOMS: atom_id res chain seq x y z
N MET A 1 -17.98 11.10 -10.84
CA MET A 1 -16.50 11.08 -11.01
C MET A 1 -15.76 11.07 -9.66
N VAL A 2 -16.18 11.83 -8.65
CA VAL A 2 -15.64 11.76 -7.27
C VAL A 2 -15.73 10.35 -6.66
N GLU A 3 -16.72 9.55 -7.05
CA GLU A 3 -16.88 8.15 -6.61
C GLU A 3 -15.64 7.28 -6.87
N MET A 4 -14.88 7.53 -7.94
CA MET A 4 -13.66 6.76 -8.22
C MET A 4 -12.58 6.98 -7.17
N VAL A 5 -12.51 8.16 -6.57
CA VAL A 5 -11.59 8.47 -5.47
C VAL A 5 -11.98 7.69 -4.22
N LYS A 6 -13.29 7.62 -3.92
CA LYS A 6 -13.81 6.82 -2.80
C LYS A 6 -13.52 5.34 -2.99
N ILE A 7 -13.86 4.79 -4.16
CA ILE A 7 -13.61 3.39 -4.50
C ILE A 7 -12.12 3.09 -4.38
N PHE A 8 -11.25 3.94 -4.93
CA PHE A 8 -9.81 3.77 -4.80
C PHE A 8 -9.36 3.76 -3.33
N GLY A 9 -9.80 4.73 -2.53
CA GLY A 9 -9.49 4.79 -1.10
C GLY A 9 -9.95 3.55 -0.33
N PHE A 10 -11.16 3.05 -0.59
CA PHE A 10 -11.65 1.81 0.03
C PHE A 10 -10.89 0.56 -0.42
N VAL A 11 -10.53 0.46 -1.71
CA VAL A 11 -9.70 -0.63 -2.22
C VAL A 11 -8.31 -0.61 -1.56
N LEU A 12 -7.71 0.57 -1.36
CA LEU A 12 -6.46 0.69 -0.62
C LEU A 12 -6.62 0.25 0.83
N ALA A 13 -7.66 0.71 1.52
CA ALA A 13 -7.94 0.31 2.90
C ALA A 13 -8.12 -1.20 3.02
N ALA A 14 -8.90 -1.81 2.12
CA ALA A 14 -9.09 -3.25 2.04
C ALA A 14 -7.78 -3.99 1.77
N GLY A 15 -6.92 -3.47 0.88
CA GLY A 15 -5.58 -4.01 0.64
C GLY A 15 -4.68 -3.95 1.88
N VAL A 16 -4.72 -2.86 2.65
CA VAL A 16 -3.98 -2.76 3.91
C VAL A 16 -4.51 -3.77 4.92
N VAL A 17 -5.83 -3.85 5.14
CA VAL A 17 -6.44 -4.82 6.06
C VAL A 17 -6.13 -6.26 5.64
N GLY A 18 -6.36 -6.61 4.38
CA GLY A 18 -6.12 -7.96 3.87
C GLY A 18 -4.66 -8.39 3.99
N THR A 19 -3.72 -7.50 3.65
CA THR A 19 -2.29 -7.82 3.82
C THR A 19 -1.86 -7.84 5.29
N SER A 20 -2.45 -7.02 6.16
CA SER A 20 -2.22 -7.10 7.61
C SER A 20 -2.74 -8.42 8.19
N LEU A 21 -3.95 -8.84 7.82
CA LEU A 21 -4.50 -10.12 8.23
C LEU A 21 -3.64 -11.28 7.74
N ALA A 22 -3.20 -11.25 6.48
CA ALA A 22 -2.31 -12.26 5.94
C ALA A 22 -0.97 -12.31 6.68
N MET A 23 -0.34 -11.17 6.98
CA MET A 23 0.88 -11.10 7.81
C MET A 23 0.66 -11.69 9.20
N TRP A 24 -0.48 -11.38 9.83
CA TRP A 24 -0.79 -11.83 11.18
C TRP A 24 -1.03 -13.35 11.26
N VAL A 25 -1.79 -13.90 10.30
CA VAL A 25 -2.11 -15.33 10.21
C VAL A 25 -0.89 -16.14 9.77
N MET A 26 -0.12 -15.65 8.81
CA MET A 26 1.00 -16.39 8.22
C MET A 26 2.30 -16.29 9.02
N GLY A 27 2.47 -15.25 9.84
CA GLY A 27 3.67 -15.04 10.66
C GLY A 27 4.96 -15.09 9.82
N GLU A 28 5.93 -15.88 10.24
CA GLU A 28 7.22 -16.07 9.55
C GLU A 28 7.05 -16.55 8.10
N ARG A 29 5.98 -17.27 7.76
CA ARG A 29 5.72 -17.71 6.37
C ARG A 29 5.55 -16.51 5.43
N TRP A 30 5.09 -15.37 5.93
CA TRP A 30 5.02 -14.12 5.17
C TRP A 30 6.40 -13.63 4.72
N GLN A 31 7.46 -13.88 5.50
CA GLN A 31 8.83 -13.51 5.14
C GLN A 31 9.29 -14.16 3.84
N ARG A 32 8.78 -15.36 3.50
CA ARG A 32 9.07 -16.00 2.21
C ARG A 32 8.46 -15.25 1.04
N ILE A 33 7.23 -14.75 1.20
CA ILE A 33 6.56 -13.92 0.20
C ILE A 33 7.32 -12.60 0.04
N GLU A 34 7.68 -11.97 1.15
CA GLU A 34 8.44 -10.71 1.15
C GLU A 34 9.79 -10.88 0.45
N ARG A 35 10.57 -11.91 0.79
CA ARG A 35 11.85 -12.19 0.11
C ARG A 35 11.67 -12.50 -1.37
N SER A 36 10.60 -13.19 -1.77
CA SER A 36 10.33 -13.45 -3.19
C SER A 36 10.00 -12.17 -3.97
N ALA A 37 9.33 -11.21 -3.32
CA ALA A 37 8.92 -9.96 -3.95
C ALA A 37 10.01 -8.86 -3.92
N TYR A 38 10.81 -8.80 -2.86
CA TYR A 38 11.73 -7.69 -2.57
C TYR A 38 13.19 -8.12 -2.37
N GLY A 39 13.46 -9.40 -2.10
CA GLY A 39 14.76 -9.92 -1.68
C GLY A 39 15.57 -10.69 -2.74
N GLY A 40 15.06 -10.93 -3.94
CA GLY A 40 15.71 -11.79 -4.95
C GLY A 40 15.95 -11.13 -6.33
N GLU A 41 16.79 -11.78 -7.15
CA GLU A 41 17.19 -11.32 -8.50
C GLU A 41 16.04 -11.26 -9.51
N ARG A 42 14.94 -11.98 -9.28
CA ARG A 42 13.78 -12.01 -10.17
C ARG A 42 12.46 -11.97 -9.39
N ARG A 43 11.69 -10.90 -9.58
CA ARG A 43 10.36 -10.76 -8.97
C ARG A 43 9.37 -11.71 -9.66
N PRO A 44 8.42 -12.30 -8.92
CA PRO A 44 7.41 -13.15 -9.51
C PRO A 44 6.43 -12.36 -10.39
N TRP A 45 5.90 -13.00 -11.43
CA TRP A 45 5.02 -12.35 -12.42
C TRP A 45 3.78 -11.70 -11.78
N TRP A 46 3.19 -12.32 -10.75
CA TRP A 46 2.03 -11.79 -10.04
C TRP A 46 2.31 -10.42 -9.40
N PHE A 47 3.56 -10.16 -9.01
CA PHE A 47 3.95 -8.87 -8.43
C PHE A 47 3.88 -7.77 -9.49
N TYR A 48 4.35 -8.06 -10.70
CA TYR A 48 4.26 -7.13 -11.83
C TYR A 48 2.80 -6.87 -12.20
N VAL A 49 1.99 -7.92 -12.33
CA VAL A 49 0.56 -7.78 -12.65
C VAL A 49 -0.16 -6.94 -11.60
N GLY A 50 0.03 -7.24 -10.31
CA GLY A 50 -0.56 -6.45 -9.22
C GLY A 50 -0.10 -4.99 -9.23
N SER A 51 1.18 -4.74 -9.51
CA SER A 51 1.72 -3.37 -9.60
C SER A 51 1.12 -2.60 -10.76
N VAL A 52 1.02 -3.20 -11.95
CA VAL A 52 0.43 -2.58 -13.13
C VAL A 52 -1.04 -2.27 -12.90
N LEU A 53 -1.81 -3.22 -12.35
CA LEU A 53 -3.22 -3.01 -12.02
C LEU A 53 -3.41 -1.88 -11.01
N LEU A 54 -2.60 -1.83 -9.96
CA LEU A 54 -2.66 -0.76 -8.96
C LEU A 54 -2.34 0.61 -9.57
N ILE A 55 -1.28 0.70 -10.38
CA ILE A 55 -0.87 1.95 -11.04
C ILE A 55 -1.93 2.41 -12.04
N ALA A 56 -2.48 1.49 -12.85
CA ALA A 56 -3.55 1.81 -13.80
C ALA A 56 -4.80 2.31 -13.07
N PHE A 57 -5.20 1.62 -12.00
CA PHE A 57 -6.37 2.02 -11.21
C PHE A 57 -6.17 3.38 -10.53
N TYR A 58 -4.98 3.63 -9.98
CA TYR A 58 -4.60 4.95 -9.48
C TYR A 58 -4.66 6.02 -10.58
N GLY A 59 -4.15 5.74 -11.78
CA GLY A 59 -4.19 6.67 -12.91
C GLY A 59 -5.62 7.06 -13.32
N VAL A 60 -6.53 6.09 -13.35
CA VAL A 60 -7.96 6.32 -13.60
C VAL A 60 -8.58 7.18 -12.50
N ALA A 61 -8.34 6.84 -11.23
CA ALA A 61 -8.88 7.59 -10.09
C ALA A 61 -8.33 9.04 -10.05
N LEU A 62 -7.05 9.22 -10.33
CA LEU A 62 -6.40 10.52 -10.39
C LEU A 62 -6.96 11.38 -11.54
N ALA A 63 -7.13 10.81 -12.74
CA ALA A 63 -7.74 11.52 -13.86
C ALA A 63 -9.17 11.97 -13.54
N ALA A 64 -9.97 11.10 -12.92
CA ALA A 64 -11.31 11.42 -12.46
C ALA A 64 -11.33 12.53 -11.39
N PHE A 65 -10.37 12.51 -10.46
CA PHE A 65 -10.21 13.55 -9.45
C PHE A 65 -9.82 14.90 -10.05
N LEU A 66 -8.81 14.93 -10.93
CA LEU A 66 -8.32 16.15 -11.56
C LEU A 66 -9.40 16.80 -12.44
N GLY A 67 -10.20 16.00 -13.15
CA GLY A 67 -11.33 16.46 -13.97
C GLY A 67 -12.59 16.84 -13.18
N SER A 68 -12.65 16.54 -11.87
CA SER A 68 -13.81 16.92 -11.04
C SER A 68 -13.76 18.39 -10.64
N PRO A 69 -14.84 19.18 -10.76
CA PRO A 69 -14.90 20.53 -10.20
C PRO A 69 -14.90 20.51 -8.67
N ASP A 70 -15.52 19.48 -8.07
CA ASP A 70 -15.65 19.33 -6.62
C ASP A 70 -14.47 18.54 -6.06
N LYS A 71 -13.42 19.25 -5.65
CA LYS A 71 -12.22 18.65 -5.03
C LYS A 71 -12.23 18.87 -3.54
N THR A 72 -12.24 17.78 -2.78
CA THR A 72 -12.14 17.80 -1.32
C THR A 72 -10.69 17.75 -0.87
N TRP A 73 -10.40 18.25 0.33
CA TRP A 73 -9.06 18.13 0.93
C TRP A 73 -8.68 16.65 1.13
N ALA A 74 -9.64 15.79 1.47
CA ALA A 74 -9.43 14.35 1.64
C ALA A 74 -9.07 13.68 0.29
N GLY A 75 -9.71 14.11 -0.80
CA GLY A 75 -9.34 13.71 -2.16
C GLY A 75 -7.89 14.11 -2.51
N TRP A 76 -7.47 15.33 -2.18
CA TRP A 76 -6.06 15.76 -2.38
C TRP A 76 -5.08 14.90 -1.58
N VAL A 77 -5.42 14.56 -0.33
CA VAL A 77 -4.56 13.70 0.50
C VAL A 77 -4.46 12.29 -0.09
N LEU A 78 -5.59 11.67 -0.47
CA LEU A 78 -5.60 10.33 -1.07
C LEU A 78 -4.91 10.27 -2.43
N MET A 79 -5.11 11.28 -3.27
CA MET A 79 -4.65 11.25 -4.66
C MET A 79 -3.22 11.75 -4.81
N LEU A 80 -2.72 12.65 -3.96
CA LEU A 80 -1.36 13.19 -4.11
C LEU A 80 -0.46 12.89 -2.91
N VAL A 81 -0.90 13.25 -1.70
CA VAL A 81 -0.03 13.20 -0.51
C VAL A 81 0.36 11.75 -0.18
N ILE A 82 -0.60 10.83 -0.15
CA ILE A 82 -0.34 9.42 0.15
C ILE A 82 0.55 8.76 -0.91
N PRO A 83 0.25 8.86 -2.23
CA PRO A 83 1.12 8.33 -3.27
C PRO A 83 2.54 8.91 -3.21
N LEU A 84 2.70 10.21 -2.96
CA LEU A 84 4.02 10.83 -2.80
C LEU A 84 4.76 10.24 -1.60
N GLY A 85 4.09 10.08 -0.46
CA GLY A 85 4.64 9.41 0.72
C GLY A 85 5.08 7.97 0.44
N TRP A 86 4.36 7.24 -0.42
CA TRP A 86 4.75 5.90 -0.85
C TRP A 86 5.97 5.88 -1.75
N VAL A 87 6.11 6.83 -2.67
CA VAL A 87 7.32 6.98 -3.51
C VAL A 87 8.53 7.23 -2.63
N ILE A 88 8.42 8.15 -1.67
CA ILE A 88 9.49 8.45 -0.70
C ILE A 88 9.85 7.19 0.11
N LYS A 89 8.84 6.53 0.69
CA LYS A 89 9.03 5.28 1.44
C LYS A 89 9.68 4.19 0.58
N GLY A 90 9.26 4.06 -0.68
CA GLY A 90 9.82 3.11 -1.64
C GLY A 90 11.30 3.38 -1.89
N GLY A 91 11.67 4.64 -2.13
CA GLY A 91 13.08 5.05 -2.27
C GLY A 91 13.91 4.70 -1.04
N LEU A 92 13.40 5.02 0.14
CA LEU A 92 14.10 4.79 1.40
C LEU A 92 14.22 3.32 1.79
N LEU A 93 13.19 2.50 1.55
CA LEU A 93 13.09 1.16 2.10
C LEU A 93 13.22 0.04 1.08
N VAL A 94 12.69 0.21 -0.13
CA VAL A 94 12.61 -0.85 -1.15
C VAL A 94 13.76 -0.75 -2.14
N PHE A 95 14.11 0.47 -2.56
CA PHE A 95 15.14 0.68 -3.58
C PHE A 95 16.53 0.96 -2.98
N SER A 96 16.63 1.24 -1.68
CA SER A 96 17.93 1.36 -0.99
C SER A 96 18.39 0.02 -0.40
N GLU A 97 19.69 -0.27 -0.46
CA GLU A 97 20.24 -1.49 0.14
C GLU A 97 20.05 -1.54 1.66
N LYS A 98 20.31 -0.41 2.34
CA LYS A 98 20.12 -0.27 3.79
C LYS A 98 18.68 -0.52 4.20
N GLY A 99 17.73 0.02 3.43
CA GLY A 99 16.30 -0.18 3.63
C GLY A 99 15.88 -1.63 3.49
N ARG A 100 16.33 -2.29 2.42
CA ARG A 100 16.04 -3.71 2.17
C ARG A 100 16.54 -4.58 3.31
N LYS A 101 17.78 -4.38 3.77
CA LYS A 101 18.35 -5.10 4.92
C LYS A 101 17.48 -4.96 6.18
N LYS A 102 16.94 -3.77 6.43
CA LYS A 102 16.06 -3.51 7.58
C LYS A 102 14.72 -4.25 7.47
N ILE A 103 14.11 -4.32 6.28
CA ILE A 103 12.87 -5.08 6.07
C ILE A 103 13.14 -6.58 6.20
N THR A 104 14.20 -7.08 5.57
CA THR A 104 14.53 -8.51 5.59
C THR A 104 14.92 -9.02 6.98
N ALA A 105 15.38 -8.12 7.86
CA ALA A 105 15.68 -8.41 9.26
C ALA A 105 14.44 -8.62 10.14
N ILE A 106 13.23 -8.32 9.65
CA ILE A 106 11.99 -8.70 10.33
C ILE A 106 11.86 -10.21 10.25
N ALA A 107 12.10 -10.88 11.38
CA ALA A 107 12.07 -12.33 11.50
C ALA A 107 11.11 -12.77 12.61
N GLY A 108 10.59 -13.99 12.47
CA GLY A 108 9.70 -14.62 13.43
C GLY A 108 8.27 -14.08 13.43
N ASP A 109 7.36 -14.88 13.99
CA ASP A 109 5.93 -14.60 14.03
C ASP A 109 5.61 -13.29 14.75
N GLU A 110 6.28 -13.02 15.88
CA GLU A 110 6.02 -11.82 16.68
C GLU A 110 6.35 -10.54 15.90
N GLY A 111 7.43 -10.55 15.11
CA GLY A 111 7.82 -9.42 14.26
C GLY A 111 6.75 -9.10 13.22
N TRP A 112 6.26 -10.12 12.51
CA TRP A 112 5.22 -9.94 11.48
C TRP A 112 3.87 -9.56 12.07
N ARG A 113 3.50 -10.10 13.24
CA ARG A 113 2.28 -9.69 13.95
C ARG A 113 2.34 -8.24 14.41
N LYS A 114 3.47 -7.77 14.93
CA LYS A 114 3.68 -6.35 15.27
C LYS A 114 3.51 -5.45 14.05
N VAL A 115 4.08 -5.83 12.91
CA VAL A 115 3.93 -5.10 11.64
C VAL A 115 2.47 -5.09 11.18
N ALA A 116 1.78 -6.22 11.25
CA ALA A 116 0.37 -6.32 10.88
C ALA A 116 -0.51 -5.34 11.67
N LEU A 117 -0.34 -5.31 13.00
CA LEU A 117 -1.09 -4.44 13.89
C LEU A 117 -0.74 -2.96 13.70
N ALA A 118 0.55 -2.63 13.51
CA ALA A 118 1.01 -1.26 13.30
C ALA A 118 0.44 -0.61 12.03
N ARG A 119 -0.06 -1.42 11.08
CA ARG A 119 -0.68 -0.94 9.83
C ARG A 119 -2.18 -0.72 9.95
N LEU A 120 -2.86 -1.23 10.97
CA LEU A 120 -4.31 -1.05 11.13
C LEU A 120 -4.74 0.42 11.30
N PRO A 121 -4.02 1.29 12.03
CA PRO A 121 -4.34 2.72 12.07
C PRO A 121 -4.32 3.37 10.69
N VAL A 122 -3.42 2.93 9.79
CA VAL A 122 -3.36 3.42 8.41
C VAL A 122 -4.61 3.02 7.64
N ALA A 123 -5.09 1.79 7.80
CA ALA A 123 -6.33 1.36 7.17
C ALA A 123 -7.53 2.20 7.63
N LEU A 124 -7.61 2.51 8.94
CA LEU A 124 -8.65 3.37 9.48
C LEU A 124 -8.59 4.78 8.88
N ILE A 125 -7.41 5.37 8.81
CA ILE A 125 -7.20 6.69 8.17
C ILE A 125 -7.65 6.65 6.70
N LEU A 126 -7.31 5.60 5.96
CA LEU A 126 -7.72 5.45 4.55
C LEU A 126 -9.25 5.35 4.41
N VAL A 127 -9.93 4.63 5.29
CA VAL A 127 -11.41 4.55 5.32
C VAL A 127 -12.01 5.93 5.57
N ILE A 128 -11.50 6.66 6.55
CA ILE A 128 -11.99 8.00 6.88
C ILE A 128 -11.80 8.95 5.70
N LEU A 129 -10.59 8.96 5.12
CA LEU A 129 -10.31 9.79 3.96
C LEU A 129 -11.20 9.42 2.77
N ALA A 130 -11.42 8.12 2.51
CA ALA A 130 -12.28 7.66 1.44
C ALA A 130 -13.74 8.08 1.64
N ALA A 131 -14.23 8.07 2.88
CA ALA A 131 -15.59 8.51 3.20
C ALA A 131 -15.76 10.04 3.01
N LEU A 132 -14.71 10.81 3.28
CA LEU A 132 -14.69 12.28 3.19
C LEU A 132 -14.28 12.82 1.80
N ALA A 133 -13.78 11.96 0.91
CA ALA A 133 -13.28 12.34 -0.41
C ALA A 133 -14.39 12.63 -1.40
#